data_AF-A0A4Q5SJK9-F1
#
_entry.id   AF-A0A4Q5SJK9-F1
#
_cell.length_a   1.000
_cell.length_b   1.000
_cell.length_c   1.000
_cell.angle_alpha   90.00
_cell.angle_beta   90.00
_cell.angle_gamma   90.00
#
_symmetry.space_group_name_H-M   'P 1'
#
loop_
_entity.id
_entity.type
_entity.pdbx_description
1 polymer ?
#
loop_
_entity_poly.entity_id
_entity_poly.type
_entity_poly.pdbx_seq_one_letter_code
_entity_poly.pdbx_strand_id
1 'polypeptide(L)'
;MTIYIILALLLLLLSQYRYAGIAFSFFILFIVSSLRADSVGRDHLAFKLAFLYEISDYRIADLLKKYEIGWMTVNLFVKDYFNDFQVVVAIAAMLTLYPIYRTMKNMSLHMGFALLLYFLLFYYCLSFSLIRQFIAISFFILSVYHFEKNNTVKFMITIVCAAIFHYSVFGMILILFGVRAVSVSYKTVLITIIVTFLVGFSGLTDNIRSLIELLPFEKYAHYADYKADATFDRLNVYLYEALLFRYGVKQFVHINITC
;
A
#
# COMPACT_ATOMS: atom_id res chain seq x y z
N MET A 1 -12.48 5.94 16.43
CA MET A 1 -11.55 5.35 17.44
C MET A 1 -12.08 4.05 18.03
N THR A 2 -13.30 4.00 18.57
CA THR A 2 -13.87 2.79 19.20
C THR A 2 -13.91 1.56 18.30
N ILE A 3 -14.41 1.69 17.06
CA ILE A 3 -14.43 0.58 16.08
C ILE A 3 -13.02 0.04 15.81
N TYR A 4 -12.01 0.91 15.74
CA TYR A 4 -10.61 0.50 15.52
C TYR A 4 -10.08 -0.35 16.68
N ILE A 5 -10.34 0.05 17.93
CA ILE A 5 -9.94 -0.70 19.12
C ILE A 5 -10.64 -2.07 19.16
N ILE A 6 -11.95 -2.10 18.88
CA ILE A 6 -12.72 -3.35 18.82
C ILE A 6 -12.13 -4.30 17.77
N LEU A 7 -11.84 -3.79 16.57
CA LEU A 7 -11.21 -4.59 15.51
C LEU A 7 -9.82 -5.06 15.90
N ALA A 8 -8.99 -4.23 16.53
CA ALA A 8 -7.67 -4.64 17.01
C ALA A 8 -7.75 -5.80 18.02
N LEU A 9 -8.66 -5.71 19.00
CA LEU A 9 -8.87 -6.76 19.99
C LEU A 9 -9.40 -8.04 19.34
N LEU A 10 -10.34 -7.92 18.41
CA LEU A 10 -10.86 -9.06 17.66
C LEU A 10 -9.77 -9.75 16.83
N LEU A 11 -8.94 -8.99 16.12
CA LEU A 11 -7.80 -9.53 15.37
C LEU A 11 -6.78 -10.19 16.30
N LEU A 12 -6.53 -9.63 17.48
CA LEU A 12 -5.66 -10.23 18.48
C LEU A 12 -6.20 -11.59 18.94
N LEU A 13 -7.50 -11.70 19.22
CA LEU A 13 -8.13 -12.98 19.57
C LEU A 13 -8.08 -13.97 18.41
N LEU A 14 -8.39 -13.53 17.19
CA LEU A 14 -8.36 -14.37 16.00
C LEU A 14 -6.94 -14.81 15.61
N SER A 15 -5.92 -14.04 15.97
CA SER A 15 -4.52 -14.36 15.70
C SER A 15 -4.02 -15.64 16.40
N GLN A 16 -4.72 -16.08 17.45
CA GLN A 16 -4.44 -17.32 18.17
C GLN A 16 -4.85 -18.57 17.35
N TYR A 17 -5.79 -18.41 16.41
CA TYR A 17 -6.25 -19.48 15.54
C TYR A 17 -5.42 -19.48 14.25
N ARG A 18 -5.02 -20.67 13.76
CA ARG A 18 -4.19 -20.81 12.54
C ARG A 18 -4.98 -20.38 11.29
N TYR A 19 -5.51 -21.30 10.50
CA TYR A 19 -6.04 -20.93 9.18
C TYR A 19 -7.44 -20.29 9.21
N ALA A 20 -8.33 -20.78 10.06
CA ALA A 20 -9.70 -20.26 10.18
C ALA A 20 -9.73 -18.82 10.69
N GLY A 21 -8.91 -18.49 11.70
CA GLY A 21 -8.81 -17.15 12.26
C GLY A 21 -8.38 -16.12 11.23
N ILE A 22 -7.44 -16.46 10.36
CA ILE A 22 -6.95 -15.53 9.31
C ILE A 22 -8.00 -15.35 8.22
N ALA A 23 -8.65 -16.42 7.76
CA ALA A 23 -9.70 -16.31 6.74
C ALA A 23 -10.86 -15.43 7.24
N PHE A 24 -11.24 -15.61 8.52
CA PHE A 24 -12.27 -14.80 9.14
C PHE A 24 -11.83 -13.35 9.37
N SER A 25 -10.57 -13.14 9.80
CA SER A 25 -9.99 -11.79 9.93
C SER A 25 -9.96 -11.06 8.59
N PHE A 26 -9.52 -11.74 7.53
CA PHE A 26 -9.54 -11.20 6.17
C PHE A 26 -10.96 -10.82 5.75
N PHE A 27 -11.95 -11.68 5.99
CA PHE A 27 -13.33 -11.42 5.65
C PHE A 27 -13.88 -10.19 6.39
N ILE A 28 -13.62 -10.06 7.69
CA ILE A 28 -14.03 -8.88 8.48
C ILE A 28 -13.37 -7.61 7.94
N LEU A 29 -12.07 -7.63 7.69
CA LEU A 29 -11.36 -6.48 7.13
C LEU A 29 -11.85 -6.15 5.72
N PHE A 30 -12.19 -7.16 4.92
CA PHE A 30 -12.81 -6.93 3.62
C PHE A 30 -14.14 -6.20 3.77
N ILE A 31 -15.04 -6.69 4.62
CA ILE A 31 -16.36 -6.07 4.85
C ILE A 31 -16.23 -4.63 5.37
N VAL A 32 -15.35 -4.39 6.34
CA VAL A 32 -15.13 -3.05 6.90
C VAL A 32 -14.57 -2.11 5.83
N SER A 33 -13.61 -2.56 5.01
CA SER A 33 -13.04 -1.76 3.94
C SER A 33 -14.05 -1.51 2.81
N SER A 34 -14.86 -2.52 2.47
CA SER A 34 -15.80 -2.49 1.35
C SER A 34 -17.09 -1.76 1.67
N LEU A 35 -17.48 -1.63 2.93
CA LEU A 35 -18.72 -0.95 3.37
C LEU A 35 -18.43 0.36 4.12
N ARG A 36 -17.20 0.88 4.04
CA ARG A 36 -16.85 2.15 4.68
C ARG A 36 -17.70 3.29 4.11
N ALA A 37 -18.01 4.26 4.98
CA ALA A 37 -18.74 5.46 4.60
C ALA A 37 -17.88 6.42 3.77
N ASP A 38 -18.53 7.35 3.06
CA ASP A 38 -17.85 8.31 2.19
C ASP A 38 -16.89 9.27 2.91
N SER A 39 -17.08 9.45 4.21
CA SER A 39 -16.20 10.25 5.07
C SER A 39 -14.90 9.54 5.46
N VAL A 40 -14.73 8.28 5.08
CA VAL A 40 -13.57 7.45 5.44
C VAL A 40 -12.60 7.32 4.28
N GLY A 41 -11.39 7.85 4.48
CA GLY A 41 -10.33 7.83 3.48
C GLY A 41 -10.31 9.13 2.69
N ARG A 42 -9.12 9.69 2.55
CA ARG A 42 -8.95 11.04 2.01
C ARG A 42 -9.39 11.18 0.55
N ASP A 43 -8.94 10.28 -0.31
CA ASP A 43 -9.23 10.35 -1.74
C ASP A 43 -10.64 9.84 -2.10
N HIS A 44 -11.37 9.28 -1.12
CA HIS A 44 -12.63 8.58 -1.36
C HIS A 44 -13.68 9.48 -2.01
N LEU A 45 -13.89 10.68 -1.45
CA LEU A 45 -14.86 11.63 -2.00
C LEU A 45 -14.47 12.08 -3.41
N ALA A 46 -13.19 12.39 -3.64
CA ALA A 46 -12.71 12.81 -4.96
C ALA A 46 -12.94 11.71 -6.02
N PHE A 47 -12.65 10.45 -5.68
CA PHE A 47 -12.92 9.33 -6.58
C PHE A 47 -14.42 9.08 -6.79
N LYS A 48 -15.25 9.25 -5.76
CA LYS A 48 -16.70 9.14 -5.90
C LYS A 48 -17.25 10.19 -6.86
N LEU A 49 -16.84 11.44 -6.71
CA LEU A 49 -17.26 12.53 -7.60
C LEU A 49 -16.80 12.26 -9.04
N ALA A 50 -15.55 11.81 -9.23
CA ALA A 50 -15.06 11.43 -10.55
C ALA A 50 -15.88 10.26 -11.16
N PHE A 51 -16.22 9.24 -10.38
CA PHE A 51 -17.06 8.13 -10.84
C PHE A 51 -18.46 8.57 -11.28
N LEU A 52 -19.05 9.51 -10.54
CA LEU A 52 -20.40 10.01 -10.82
C LEU A 52 -20.44 10.93 -12.03
N TYR A 53 -19.46 11.82 -12.17
CA TYR A 53 -19.53 12.97 -13.09
C TYR A 53 -18.46 12.99 -14.19
N GLU A 54 -17.39 12.19 -14.10
CA GLU A 54 -16.30 12.23 -15.09
C GLU A 54 -16.21 10.95 -15.92
N ILE A 55 -16.41 9.78 -15.31
CA ILE A 55 -16.14 8.49 -15.99
C ILE A 55 -17.03 8.27 -17.22
N SER A 56 -18.28 8.75 -17.22
CA SER A 56 -19.21 8.61 -18.35
C SER A 56 -19.13 9.74 -19.37
N ASP A 57 -18.65 10.92 -18.97
CA ASP A 57 -18.77 12.14 -19.80
C ASP A 57 -17.48 12.43 -20.58
N TYR A 58 -16.33 11.89 -20.15
CA TYR A 58 -15.04 12.16 -20.75
C TYR A 58 -14.61 11.10 -21.75
N ARG A 59 -13.83 11.50 -22.75
CA ARG A 59 -13.16 10.58 -23.67
C ARG A 59 -12.12 9.78 -22.88
N ILE A 60 -11.99 8.48 -23.17
CA ILE A 60 -11.02 7.57 -22.54
C ILE A 60 -9.60 8.17 -22.52
N ALA A 61 -9.19 8.84 -23.61
CA ALA A 61 -7.87 9.45 -23.72
C ALA A 61 -7.62 10.55 -22.68
N ASP A 62 -8.64 11.31 -22.29
CA ASP A 62 -8.52 12.38 -21.30
C ASP A 62 -8.51 11.81 -19.88
N LEU A 63 -9.32 10.78 -19.63
CA LEU A 63 -9.29 10.04 -18.37
C LEU A 63 -7.92 9.38 -18.10
N LEU A 64 -7.26 8.84 -19.15
CA LEU A 64 -5.93 8.21 -19.04
C LEU A 64 -4.81 9.21 -18.69
N LYS A 65 -5.01 10.51 -18.89
CA LYS A 65 -4.07 11.55 -18.42
C LYS A 65 -4.15 11.72 -16.90
N LYS A 66 -5.33 11.48 -16.32
CA LYS A 66 -5.63 11.68 -14.89
C LYS A 66 -5.43 10.41 -14.06
N TYR A 67 -5.86 9.26 -14.59
CA TYR A 67 -5.90 7.99 -13.89
C TYR A 67 -5.09 6.90 -14.61
N GLU A 68 -4.51 5.98 -13.86
CA GLU A 68 -3.88 4.80 -14.42
C GLU A 68 -4.93 3.83 -14.99
N ILE A 69 -4.52 3.07 -15.99
CA ILE A 69 -5.42 2.22 -16.78
C ILE A 69 -6.17 1.18 -15.95
N GLY A 70 -5.54 0.61 -14.91
CA GLY A 70 -6.18 -0.35 -14.02
C GLY A 70 -7.31 0.27 -13.21
N TRP A 71 -7.11 1.50 -12.72
CA TRP A 71 -8.16 2.24 -12.00
C TRP A 71 -9.33 2.56 -12.92
N MET A 72 -9.05 3.05 -14.13
CA MET A 72 -10.10 3.32 -15.12
C MET A 72 -10.89 2.08 -15.50
N THR A 73 -10.20 0.95 -15.72
CA THR A 73 -10.84 -0.32 -16.09
C THR A 73 -11.85 -0.74 -15.03
N VAL A 74 -11.51 -0.65 -13.75
CA VAL A 74 -12.45 -0.95 -12.65
C VAL A 74 -13.64 0.00 -12.68
N ASN A 75 -13.41 1.31 -12.83
CA ASN A 75 -14.49 2.30 -12.81
C ASN A 75 -15.44 2.13 -14.00
N LEU A 76 -14.92 1.93 -15.22
CA LEU A 76 -15.73 1.69 -16.42
C LEU A 76 -16.54 0.40 -16.29
N PHE A 77 -15.90 -0.71 -15.87
CA PHE A 77 -16.61 -1.96 -15.60
C PHE A 77 -17.75 -1.77 -14.60
N VAL A 78 -17.48 -1.11 -13.47
CA VAL A 78 -18.51 -0.90 -12.46
C VAL A 78 -19.61 0.03 -12.98
N LYS A 79 -19.26 1.04 -13.78
CA LYS A 79 -20.23 1.96 -14.39
C LYS A 79 -21.19 1.22 -15.32
N ASP A 80 -20.66 0.34 -16.16
CA ASP A 80 -21.42 -0.38 -17.19
C ASP A 80 -22.38 -1.42 -16.59
N TYR A 81 -21.97 -2.10 -15.51
CA TYR A 81 -22.71 -3.25 -14.97
C TYR A 81 -23.47 -2.99 -13.66
N PHE A 82 -23.03 -2.04 -12.84
CA PHE A 82 -23.58 -1.82 -11.50
C PHE A 82 -24.00 -0.37 -11.26
N ASN A 83 -23.31 0.59 -11.87
CA ASN A 83 -23.49 2.03 -11.68
C ASN A 83 -23.50 2.48 -10.20
N ASP A 84 -22.68 1.82 -9.36
CA ASP A 84 -22.56 2.11 -7.93
C ASP A 84 -21.09 2.18 -7.51
N PHE A 85 -20.66 3.34 -7.01
CA PHE A 85 -19.29 3.55 -6.53
C PHE A 85 -18.92 2.64 -5.36
N GLN A 86 -19.88 2.18 -4.55
CA GLN A 86 -19.59 1.24 -3.46
C GLN A 86 -19.02 -0.08 -3.99
N VAL A 87 -19.42 -0.49 -5.20
CA VAL A 87 -18.87 -1.67 -5.87
C VAL A 87 -17.41 -1.43 -6.28
N VAL A 88 -17.04 -0.22 -6.74
CA VAL A 88 -15.63 0.16 -6.98
C VAL A 88 -14.82 0.01 -5.70
N VAL A 89 -15.36 0.49 -4.58
CA VAL A 89 -14.73 0.42 -3.26
C VAL A 89 -14.53 -1.03 -2.81
N ALA A 90 -15.52 -1.89 -3.02
CA ALA A 90 -15.43 -3.32 -2.72
C ALA A 90 -14.37 -4.03 -3.57
N ILE A 91 -14.31 -3.76 -4.88
CA ILE A 91 -13.29 -4.31 -5.77
C ILE A 91 -11.91 -3.83 -5.33
N ALA A 92 -11.73 -2.53 -5.04
CA ALA A 92 -10.47 -1.99 -4.56
C ALA A 92 -10.01 -2.61 -3.23
N ALA A 93 -10.95 -2.85 -2.31
CA ALA A 93 -10.68 -3.55 -1.05
C ALA A 93 -10.18 -4.98 -1.30
N MET A 94 -10.80 -5.72 -2.22
CA MET A 94 -10.36 -7.06 -2.60
C MET A 94 -8.98 -7.03 -3.26
N LEU A 95 -8.77 -6.12 -4.21
CA LEU A 95 -7.50 -5.95 -4.92
C LEU A 95 -6.34 -5.56 -3.99
N THR A 96 -6.63 -4.92 -2.85
CA THR A 96 -5.62 -4.58 -1.83
C THR A 96 -5.40 -5.73 -0.85
N LEU A 97 -6.47 -6.27 -0.27
CA LEU A 97 -6.36 -7.23 0.83
C LEU A 97 -5.94 -8.61 0.34
N TYR A 98 -6.38 -9.03 -0.86
CA TYR A 98 -6.10 -10.38 -1.35
C TYR A 98 -4.61 -10.62 -1.60
N PRO A 99 -3.85 -9.75 -2.30
CA PRO A 99 -2.40 -9.92 -2.44
C PRO A 99 -1.67 -9.89 -1.10
N ILE A 100 -2.11 -9.06 -0.15
CA ILE A 100 -1.58 -9.01 1.23
C ILE A 100 -1.78 -10.37 1.91
N TYR A 101 -3.01 -10.89 1.90
CA TYR A 101 -3.35 -12.19 2.47
C TYR A 101 -2.51 -13.32 1.85
N ARG A 102 -2.39 -13.33 0.51
CA ARG A 102 -1.58 -14.34 -0.21
C ARG A 102 -0.11 -14.26 0.19
N THR A 103 0.43 -13.06 0.35
CA THR A 103 1.81 -12.87 0.78
C THR A 103 2.01 -13.37 2.21
N MET A 104 1.17 -12.93 3.14
CA MET A 104 1.24 -13.35 4.55
C MET A 104 1.13 -14.87 4.67
N LYS A 105 0.23 -15.49 3.89
CA LYS A 105 0.06 -16.95 3.85
C LYS A 105 1.33 -17.70 3.45
N ASN A 106 2.19 -17.09 2.64
CA ASN A 106 3.37 -17.78 2.12
C ASN A 106 4.70 -17.32 2.75
N MET A 107 4.73 -16.17 3.43
CA MET A 107 5.96 -15.59 3.99
C MET A 107 6.01 -15.58 5.53
N SER A 108 4.88 -15.55 6.22
CA SER A 108 4.86 -15.32 7.67
C SER A 108 4.78 -16.61 8.48
N LEU A 109 5.71 -16.78 9.43
CA LEU A 109 5.65 -17.87 10.42
C LEU A 109 4.34 -17.82 11.24
N HIS A 110 3.89 -16.61 11.58
CA HIS A 110 2.64 -16.35 12.30
C HIS A 110 1.78 -15.33 11.56
N MET A 111 0.95 -15.83 10.64
CA MET A 111 0.10 -15.01 9.77
C MET A 111 -0.88 -14.11 10.54
N GLY A 112 -1.49 -14.61 11.62
CA GLY A 112 -2.41 -13.82 12.45
C GLY A 112 -1.71 -12.61 13.09
N PHE A 113 -0.47 -12.79 13.55
CA PHE A 113 0.33 -11.71 14.10
C PHE A 113 0.77 -10.70 13.02
N ALA A 114 1.15 -11.16 11.83
CA ALA A 114 1.46 -10.29 10.70
C ALA A 114 0.26 -9.42 10.28
N LEU A 115 -0.95 -10.00 10.27
CA LEU A 115 -2.18 -9.27 9.98
C LEU A 115 -2.53 -8.26 11.09
N LEU A 116 -2.33 -8.64 12.36
CA LEU A 116 -2.48 -7.73 13.48
C LEU A 116 -1.52 -6.54 13.37
N LEU A 117 -0.24 -6.77 13.01
CA LEU A 117 0.72 -5.69 12.78
C LEU A 117 0.32 -4.81 11.59
N TYR A 118 -0.15 -5.39 10.48
CA TYR A 118 -0.68 -4.62 9.36
C TYR A 118 -1.81 -3.68 9.77
N PHE A 119 -2.66 -4.11 10.71
CA PHE A 119 -3.70 -3.27 11.28
C PHE A 119 -3.14 -2.22 12.26
N LEU A 120 -2.35 -2.65 13.25
CA LEU A 120 -1.82 -1.79 14.32
C LEU A 120 -0.84 -0.72 13.84
N LEU A 121 -0.05 -1.03 12.80
CA LEU A 121 0.84 -0.08 12.11
C LEU A 121 0.08 0.81 11.12
N PHE A 122 -1.24 0.85 11.21
CA PHE A 122 -2.12 1.74 10.45
C PHE A 122 -2.14 1.53 8.94
N TYR A 123 -1.40 0.57 8.38
CA TYR A 123 -1.40 0.29 6.93
C TYR A 123 -2.78 -0.09 6.40
N TYR A 124 -3.59 -0.78 7.21
CA TYR A 124 -4.99 -1.05 6.85
C TYR A 124 -5.80 0.24 6.66
N CYS A 125 -5.74 1.17 7.61
CA CYS A 125 -6.47 2.43 7.51
C CYS A 125 -5.90 3.36 6.44
N LEU A 126 -4.57 3.37 6.28
CA LEU A 126 -3.89 4.16 5.24
C LEU A 126 -4.31 3.74 3.83
N SER A 127 -4.65 2.47 3.63
CA SER A 127 -5.19 1.96 2.36
C SER A 127 -6.50 2.62 1.93
N PHE A 128 -7.26 3.20 2.86
CA PHE A 128 -8.50 3.91 2.54
C PHE A 128 -8.23 5.29 1.95
N SER A 129 -7.12 5.91 2.34
CA SER A 129 -6.72 7.23 1.86
C SER A 129 -5.93 7.17 0.57
N LEU A 130 -5.16 6.11 0.34
CA LEU A 130 -4.25 5.96 -0.80
C LEU A 130 -4.65 4.77 -1.68
N ILE A 131 -5.92 4.67 -2.07
CA ILE A 131 -6.54 3.46 -2.62
C ILE A 131 -5.75 2.86 -3.79
N ARG A 132 -5.46 3.65 -4.83
CA ARG A 132 -4.71 3.18 -6.03
C ARG A 132 -3.28 2.73 -5.68
N GLN A 133 -2.61 3.53 -4.86
CA GLN A 133 -1.24 3.26 -4.42
C GLN A 133 -1.19 2.00 -3.55
N PHE A 134 -2.17 1.77 -2.69
CA PHE A 134 -2.23 0.56 -1.84
C PHE A 134 -2.57 -0.71 -2.61
N ILE A 135 -3.38 -0.62 -3.67
CA ILE A 135 -3.53 -1.73 -4.63
C ILE A 135 -2.15 -2.05 -5.22
N ALA A 136 -1.43 -1.05 -5.73
CA ALA A 136 -0.10 -1.26 -6.30
C ALA A 136 0.91 -1.82 -5.27
N ILE A 137 0.95 -1.29 -4.05
CA ILE A 137 1.80 -1.79 -2.96
C ILE A 137 1.48 -3.24 -2.64
N SER A 138 0.20 -3.63 -2.58
CA SER A 138 -0.20 -4.99 -2.26
C SER A 138 0.29 -6.00 -3.30
N PHE A 139 0.17 -5.68 -4.60
CA PHE A 139 0.69 -6.50 -5.68
C PHE A 139 2.22 -6.48 -5.73
N PHE A 140 2.86 -5.34 -5.45
CA PHE A 140 4.31 -5.25 -5.36
C PHE A 140 4.87 -6.15 -4.24
N ILE A 141 4.26 -6.13 -3.05
CA ILE A 141 4.65 -7.02 -1.94
C ILE A 141 4.52 -8.51 -2.36
N LEU A 142 3.44 -8.87 -3.06
CA LEU A 142 3.27 -10.22 -3.60
C LEU A 142 4.32 -10.54 -4.68
N SER A 143 4.75 -9.55 -5.46
CA SER A 143 5.81 -9.71 -6.44
C SER A 143 7.15 -10.02 -5.77
N VAL A 144 7.49 -9.33 -4.67
CA VAL A 144 8.69 -9.61 -3.88
C VAL A 144 8.70 -11.07 -3.39
N TYR A 145 7.56 -11.59 -2.92
CA TYR A 145 7.46 -13.02 -2.58
C TYR A 145 7.83 -13.93 -3.76
N HIS A 146 7.35 -13.65 -4.96
CA HIS A 146 7.66 -14.44 -6.15
C HIS A 146 9.11 -14.27 -6.62
N PHE A 147 9.68 -13.07 -6.46
CA PHE A 147 11.08 -12.76 -6.71
C PHE A 147 12.00 -13.60 -5.81
N GLU A 148 11.75 -13.62 -4.50
CA GLU A 148 12.50 -14.43 -3.52
C GLU A 148 12.39 -15.94 -3.79
N LYS A 149 11.31 -16.38 -4.43
CA LYS A 149 11.12 -17.77 -4.86
C LYS A 149 11.68 -18.06 -6.25
N ASN A 150 12.44 -17.15 -6.84
CA ASN A 150 12.97 -17.24 -8.20
C ASN A 150 11.90 -17.57 -9.26
N ASN A 151 10.64 -17.17 -9.02
CA ASN A 151 9.54 -17.38 -9.96
C ASN A 151 9.33 -16.13 -10.82
N THR A 152 10.16 -15.98 -11.84
CA THR A 152 10.20 -14.80 -12.71
C THR A 152 8.85 -14.53 -13.39
N VAL A 153 8.13 -15.57 -13.82
CA VAL A 153 6.83 -15.40 -14.48
C VAL A 153 5.81 -14.77 -13.52
N LYS A 154 5.66 -15.32 -12.32
CA LYS A 154 4.72 -14.76 -11.33
C LYS A 154 5.16 -13.39 -10.82
N PHE A 155 6.47 -13.16 -10.69
CA PHE A 155 7.02 -11.84 -10.39
C PHE A 155 6.60 -10.82 -11.45
N MET A 156 6.84 -11.10 -12.73
CA MET A 156 6.49 -10.18 -13.82
C MET A 156 4.98 -9.91 -13.89
N ILE A 157 4.14 -10.95 -13.76
CA ILE A 157 2.68 -10.78 -13.76
C ILE A 157 2.24 -9.85 -12.63
N THR A 158 2.73 -10.08 -11.41
CA THR A 158 2.33 -9.28 -10.25
C THR A 158 2.88 -7.86 -10.31
N ILE A 159 4.06 -7.64 -10.88
CA ILE A 159 4.59 -6.30 -11.18
C ILE A 159 3.73 -5.57 -12.20
N VAL A 160 3.33 -6.23 -13.29
CA VAL A 160 2.44 -5.61 -14.29
C VAL A 160 1.11 -5.24 -13.65
N CYS A 161 0.52 -6.15 -12.85
CA CYS A 161 -0.68 -5.85 -12.08
C CYS A 161 -0.48 -4.64 -11.16
N ALA A 162 0.67 -4.49 -10.49
CA ALA A 162 0.94 -3.33 -9.65
C ALA A 162 1.04 -2.04 -10.49
N ALA A 163 1.80 -2.08 -11.59
CA ALA A 163 2.10 -0.93 -12.43
C ALA A 163 0.87 -0.34 -13.15
N ILE A 164 -0.12 -1.18 -13.51
CA ILE A 164 -1.36 -0.69 -14.12
C ILE A 164 -2.23 0.12 -13.15
N PHE A 165 -2.05 -0.04 -11.83
CA PHE A 165 -2.77 0.74 -10.82
C PHE A 165 -1.98 1.94 -10.31
N HIS A 166 -0.64 1.88 -10.31
CA HIS A 166 0.18 3.03 -9.94
C HIS A 166 1.63 2.92 -10.43
N TYR A 167 2.16 3.98 -11.03
CA TYR A 167 3.48 3.97 -11.67
C TYR A 167 4.67 4.04 -10.68
N SER A 168 4.45 4.38 -9.42
CA SER A 168 5.53 4.42 -8.42
C SER A 168 6.22 3.06 -8.22
N VAL A 169 5.56 1.97 -8.64
CA VAL A 169 6.11 0.60 -8.68
C VAL A 169 7.45 0.54 -9.42
N PHE A 170 7.65 1.31 -10.49
CA PHE A 170 8.92 1.32 -11.21
C PHE A 170 10.08 1.80 -10.33
N GLY A 171 9.84 2.81 -9.48
CA GLY A 171 10.81 3.24 -8.46
C GLY A 171 11.07 2.15 -7.43
N MET A 172 10.02 1.43 -6.99
CA MET A 172 10.16 0.33 -6.05
C MET A 172 10.98 -0.84 -6.62
N ILE A 173 10.88 -1.12 -7.92
CA ILE A 173 11.72 -2.12 -8.61
C ILE A 173 13.19 -1.73 -8.55
N LEU A 174 13.52 -0.47 -8.83
CA LEU A 174 14.91 0.02 -8.74
C LEU A 174 15.46 -0.15 -7.32
N ILE A 175 14.66 0.15 -6.30
CA ILE A 175 15.03 -0.06 -4.90
C ILE A 175 15.25 -1.55 -4.62
N LEU A 176 14.35 -2.44 -5.06
CA LEU A 176 14.45 -3.88 -4.84
C LEU A 176 15.76 -4.45 -5.39
N PHE A 177 16.11 -4.10 -6.63
CA PHE A 177 17.37 -4.55 -7.24
C PHE A 177 18.61 -3.84 -6.66
N GLY A 178 18.50 -2.54 -6.34
CA GLY A 178 19.57 -1.76 -5.75
C GLY A 178 19.98 -2.26 -4.36
N VAL A 179 19.00 -2.56 -3.50
CA VAL A 179 19.26 -3.11 -2.15
C VAL A 179 19.92 -4.49 -2.23
N ARG A 180 19.60 -5.30 -3.23
CA ARG A 180 20.26 -6.61 -3.44
C ARG A 180 21.74 -6.46 -3.84
N ALA A 181 22.11 -5.37 -4.49
CA ALA A 181 23.48 -5.12 -4.93
C ALA A 181 24.40 -4.57 -3.82
N VAL A 182 23.85 -4.17 -2.66
CA VAL A 182 24.61 -3.48 -1.61
C VAL A 182 24.51 -4.21 -0.28
N SER A 183 25.66 -4.55 0.32
CA SER A 183 25.71 -5.03 1.71
C SER A 183 25.61 -3.85 2.68
N VAL A 184 24.50 -3.75 3.40
CA VAL A 184 24.28 -2.66 4.37
C VAL A 184 24.53 -3.15 5.79
N SER A 185 25.39 -2.46 6.53
CA SER A 185 25.67 -2.78 7.93
C SER A 185 24.53 -2.36 8.86
N TYR A 186 24.39 -3.02 10.01
CA TYR A 186 23.42 -2.62 11.04
C TYR A 186 23.62 -1.17 11.52
N LYS A 187 24.87 -0.68 11.51
CA LYS A 187 25.21 0.70 11.86
C LYS A 187 24.63 1.67 10.83
N THR A 188 24.78 1.35 9.55
CA THR A 188 24.22 2.15 8.45
C THR A 188 22.71 2.23 8.58
N VAL A 189 22.02 1.12 8.85
CA VAL A 189 20.56 1.11 9.07
C VAL A 189 20.18 1.99 10.27
N LEU A 190 20.86 1.85 11.41
CA LEU A 190 20.58 2.64 12.60
C LEU A 190 20.78 4.14 12.34
N ILE A 191 21.88 4.50 11.66
CA ILE A 191 22.16 5.89 11.27
C ILE A 191 21.05 6.40 10.33
N THR A 192 20.66 5.62 9.31
CA THR A 192 19.60 6.02 8.40
C THR A 192 18.30 6.27 9.15
N ILE A 193 17.87 5.38 10.04
CA ILE A 193 16.66 5.57 10.87
C ILE A 193 16.75 6.84 11.70
N ILE A 194 17.88 7.08 12.37
CA ILE A 194 18.08 8.28 13.20
C ILE A 194 18.04 9.53 12.32
N VAL A 195 18.74 9.54 11.18
CA VAL A 195 18.78 10.68 10.26
C VAL A 195 17.39 10.96 9.69
N THR A 196 16.67 9.95 9.21
CA THR A 196 15.33 10.12 8.67
C THR A 196 14.34 10.58 9.74
N PHE A 197 14.47 10.09 10.97
CA PHE A 197 13.69 10.56 12.11
C PHE A 197 13.97 12.03 12.40
N LEU A 198 15.24 12.43 12.52
CA LEU A 198 15.63 13.81 12.80
C LEU A 198 15.21 14.77 11.67
N VAL A 199 15.39 14.38 10.41
CA VAL A 199 14.97 15.17 9.24
C VAL A 199 13.44 15.28 9.15
N GLY A 200 12.72 14.19 9.46
CA GLY A 200 11.26 14.19 9.47
C GLY A 200 10.66 15.12 10.52
N PHE A 201 11.30 15.24 11.68
CA PHE A 201 10.89 16.11 12.80
C PHE A 201 11.45 17.53 12.75
N SER A 202 12.50 17.79 11.97
CA SER A 202 13.16 19.11 11.92
C SER A 202 12.41 20.15 11.08
N GLY A 203 11.39 19.76 10.30
CA GLY A 203 10.70 20.67 9.38
C GLY A 203 11.54 21.08 8.16
N LEU A 204 12.75 20.53 7.99
CA LEU A 204 13.65 20.82 6.85
C LEU A 204 12.98 20.60 5.48
N THR A 205 11.99 19.71 5.42
CA THR A 205 11.18 19.42 4.24
C THR A 205 10.30 20.57 3.78
N ASP A 206 9.99 21.53 4.65
CA ASP A 206 9.01 22.57 4.36
C ASP A 206 9.55 23.56 3.31
N ASN A 207 10.88 23.69 3.20
CA ASN A 207 11.57 24.44 2.16
C ASN A 207 11.68 23.70 0.81
N ILE A 208 11.48 22.38 0.79
CA ILE A 208 11.46 21.60 -0.48
C ILE A 208 10.14 21.83 -1.22
N ARG A 209 9.06 22.17 -0.51
CA ARG A 209 7.74 22.44 -1.07
C ARG A 209 7.74 23.60 -2.05
N SER A 210 8.44 24.69 -1.74
CA SER A 210 8.58 25.84 -2.63
C SER A 210 9.34 25.50 -3.92
N LEU A 211 10.20 24.47 -3.92
CA LEU A 211 10.82 23.97 -5.15
C LEU A 211 9.87 23.10 -5.98
N ILE A 212 8.97 22.35 -5.35
CA ILE A 212 7.99 21.51 -6.05
C ILE A 212 6.94 22.39 -6.76
N GLU A 213 6.58 23.52 -6.17
CA GLU A 213 5.70 24.53 -6.79
C GLU A 213 6.29 25.16 -8.07
N LEU A 214 7.62 25.11 -8.23
CA LEU A 214 8.30 25.58 -9.44
C LEU A 214 8.32 24.53 -10.57
N LEU A 215 7.91 23.29 -10.31
CA LEU A 215 7.87 22.25 -11.34
C LEU A 215 6.61 22.40 -12.22
N PRO A 216 6.74 22.37 -13.56
CA PRO A 216 5.64 22.66 -14.50
C PRO A 216 4.66 21.48 -14.67
N PHE A 217 4.45 20.68 -13.63
CA PHE A 217 3.60 19.51 -13.67
C PHE A 217 2.28 19.79 -12.95
N GLU A 218 1.23 20.18 -13.68
CA GLU A 218 -0.12 20.41 -13.15
C GLU A 218 -0.63 19.23 -12.31
N LYS A 219 -0.20 18.01 -12.67
CA LYS A 219 -0.50 16.77 -11.94
C LYS A 219 -0.01 16.76 -10.49
N TYR A 220 0.94 17.62 -10.09
CA TYR A 220 1.43 17.67 -8.72
C TYR A 220 0.99 18.90 -7.93
N ALA A 221 0.33 19.87 -8.58
CA ALA A 221 -0.11 21.11 -7.94
C ALA A 221 -1.12 20.88 -6.80
N HIS A 222 -1.94 19.83 -6.87
CA HIS A 222 -2.88 19.48 -5.80
C HIS A 222 -2.21 18.90 -4.55
N TYR A 223 -0.92 18.54 -4.61
CA TYR A 223 -0.14 18.17 -3.41
C TYR A 223 0.40 19.40 -2.66
N ALA A 224 0.37 20.59 -3.29
CA ALA A 224 0.87 21.82 -2.70
C ALA A 224 -0.05 22.38 -1.60
N ASP A 225 -1.31 21.96 -1.46
CA ASP A 225 -2.23 22.44 -0.40
C ASP A 225 -2.30 21.55 0.85
N TYR A 226 -1.50 20.48 0.89
CA TYR A 226 -1.49 19.52 1.99
C TYR A 226 -0.78 20.04 3.25
N LYS A 227 -1.50 20.80 4.09
CA LYS A 227 -0.96 21.33 5.37
C LYS A 227 -1.03 20.35 6.56
N ALA A 228 -1.87 19.31 6.54
CA ALA A 228 -2.31 18.68 7.80
C ALA A 228 -1.70 17.31 8.17
N ASP A 229 -1.09 16.53 7.27
CA ASP A 229 -0.79 15.10 7.55
C ASP A 229 0.63 14.64 7.18
N ALA A 230 1.50 15.56 6.75
CA ALA A 230 2.89 15.21 6.42
C ALA A 230 3.66 14.64 7.63
N THR A 231 3.24 14.94 8.86
CA THR A 231 3.89 14.46 10.09
C THR A 231 3.60 12.99 10.41
N PHE A 232 2.41 12.46 10.08
CA PHE A 232 2.01 11.09 10.44
C PHE A 232 2.35 10.06 9.34
N ASP A 233 2.27 10.44 8.05
CA ASP A 233 2.67 9.59 6.93
C ASP A 233 4.18 9.30 6.92
N ARG A 234 4.98 10.26 7.38
CA ARG A 234 6.44 10.13 7.50
C ARG A 234 6.85 8.99 8.43
N LEU A 235 6.23 8.86 9.60
CA LEU A 235 6.57 7.84 10.59
C LEU A 235 6.33 6.40 10.09
N ASN A 236 5.26 6.20 9.29
CA ASN A 236 4.90 4.89 8.74
C ASN A 236 5.78 4.44 7.56
N VAL A 237 6.27 5.40 6.75
CA VAL A 237 7.29 5.14 5.71
C VAL A 237 8.61 4.72 6.35
N TYR A 238 9.03 5.39 7.43
CA TYR A 238 10.30 5.08 8.11
C TYR A 238 10.30 3.75 8.86
N LEU A 239 9.16 3.34 9.44
CA LEU A 239 9.00 2.00 10.03
C LEU A 239 8.93 0.90 8.96
N TYR A 240 8.35 1.18 7.78
CA TYR A 240 8.30 0.26 6.65
C TYR A 240 9.70 -0.02 6.07
N GLU A 241 10.48 1.03 5.86
CA GLU A 241 11.87 0.94 5.37
C GLU A 241 12.78 0.20 6.37
N ALA A 242 12.63 0.44 7.67
CA ALA A 242 13.37 -0.25 8.72
C ALA A 242 12.98 -1.74 8.85
N LEU A 243 11.70 -2.10 8.66
CA LEU A 243 11.20 -3.48 8.77
C LEU A 243 11.49 -4.33 7.53
N LEU A 244 11.44 -3.75 6.32
CA LEU A 244 11.92 -4.41 5.09
C LEU A 244 13.40 -4.78 5.22
N PHE A 245 14.21 -3.90 5.84
CA PHE A 245 15.62 -4.18 6.09
C PHE A 245 15.83 -5.35 7.07
N ARG A 246 15.00 -5.51 8.10
CA ARG A 246 15.10 -6.66 9.03
C ARG A 246 14.77 -8.00 8.36
N TYR A 247 13.82 -8.03 7.43
CA TYR A 247 13.50 -9.26 6.67
C TYR A 247 14.57 -9.60 5.62
N GLY A 248 15.17 -8.60 4.98
CA GLY A 248 16.36 -8.79 4.14
C GLY A 248 17.57 -9.33 4.93
N VAL A 249 17.79 -8.83 6.15
CA VAL A 249 18.93 -9.27 6.98
C VAL A 249 18.74 -10.67 7.58
N LYS A 250 17.50 -11.14 7.81
CA LYS A 250 17.27 -12.51 8.34
C LYS A 250 17.31 -13.62 7.28
N GLN A 251 17.02 -13.34 6.00
CA GLN A 251 17.14 -14.36 4.95
C GLN A 251 18.60 -14.73 4.63
N PHE A 252 19.58 -13.89 4.96
CA PHE A 252 21.00 -14.20 4.77
C PHE A 252 21.66 -14.92 5.97
N VAL A 253 21.07 -14.87 7.17
CA VAL A 253 21.68 -15.47 8.38
C VAL A 253 21.19 -16.90 8.64
N HIS A 254 20.13 -17.38 7.98
CA HIS A 254 19.61 -18.75 8.19
C HIS A 254 19.63 -19.69 6.98
N ILE A 255 20.32 -19.36 5.88
CA ILE A 255 20.54 -20.32 4.76
C ILE A 255 21.85 -21.11 4.92
N ASN A 256 22.59 -20.96 6.03
CA ASN A 256 23.77 -21.79 6.35
C ASN A 256 23.65 -22.52 7.69
N ILE A 257 22.51 -23.19 7.93
CA ILE A 257 22.47 -24.29 8.91
C ILE A 257 21.73 -25.48 8.26
N THR A 258 22.48 -26.56 8.06
CA THR A 258 22.10 -27.95 7.68
C THR A 258 21.70 -28.25 6.23
N CYS A 259 22.70 -28.59 5.41
CA CYS A 259 22.79 -29.94 4.85
C CYS A 259 23.87 -30.69 5.64
#